data_AF-A0A5C5V4W4-F1
#
_entry.id   AF-A0A5C5V4W4-F1
#
_cell.length_a   1.000
_cell.length_b   1.000
_cell.length_c   1.000
_cell.angle_alpha   90.00
_cell.angle_beta   90.00
_cell.angle_gamma   90.00
#
_symmetry.space_group_name_H-M   'P 1'
#
loop_
_entity.id
_entity.type
_entity.pdbx_description
1 polymer ?
#
loop_
_entity_poly.entity_id
_entity_poly.type
_entity_poly.pdbx_seq_one_letter_code
_entity_poly.pdbx_strand_id
1 'polypeptide(L)'
;MSASHMSTPNNDNLVPVDDAEQQLVAYLDGELTDDDRIAVEARLADDFDYRQRLQRLERAWDMLDTLPRVEASESFVHTTVEMISVAASQELETIQDQQQSRKWRVLAITLAASLVAAVAGFGWISYSASSENQQLLTELPLIENMDKYQKVDEVEFLEQLRNEGLFVSEVDDGA
;
A
#
# COMPACT_ATOMS: atom_id res chain seq x y z
N MET A 1 -34.77 13.11 7.89
CA MET A 1 -33.51 13.02 7.10
C MET A 1 -33.80 13.70 5.77
N SER A 2 -33.49 15.00 5.70
CA SER A 2 -33.74 15.83 4.52
C SER A 2 -32.52 15.76 3.62
N ALA A 3 -32.68 15.24 2.41
CA ALA A 3 -31.68 15.36 1.36
C ALA A 3 -31.78 16.77 0.80
N SER A 4 -30.81 17.63 1.16
CA SER A 4 -30.61 18.93 0.53
C SER A 4 -30.33 18.72 -0.95
N HIS A 5 -31.30 19.12 -1.78
CA HIS A 5 -31.18 19.16 -3.22
C HIS A 5 -30.17 20.27 -3.57
N MET A 6 -28.95 19.86 -3.94
CA MET A 6 -27.92 20.76 -4.46
C MET A 6 -28.35 21.20 -5.86
N SER A 7 -28.99 22.35 -5.97
CA SER A 7 -29.28 22.99 -7.27
C SER A 7 -27.97 23.20 -8.01
N THR A 8 -27.78 22.45 -9.09
CA THR A 8 -26.76 22.68 -10.09
C THR A 8 -26.98 24.08 -10.66
N PRO A 9 -25.95 24.95 -10.76
CA PRO A 9 -26.14 26.24 -11.41
C PRO A 9 -26.55 26.01 -12.87
N ASN A 10 -27.63 26.70 -13.25
CA ASN A 10 -28.25 26.67 -14.56
C ASN A 10 -27.25 27.22 -15.60
N ASN A 11 -26.49 26.34 -16.25
CA ASN A 11 -25.58 26.68 -17.36
C ASN A 11 -26.33 26.89 -18.69
N ASP A 12 -27.60 27.28 -18.63
CA ASP A 12 -28.50 27.45 -19.78
C ASP A 12 -28.49 28.89 -20.31
N ASN A 13 -27.47 29.66 -19.94
CA ASN A 13 -27.29 31.07 -20.31
C ASN A 13 -26.07 31.29 -21.23
N LEU A 14 -25.72 30.27 -22.01
CA LEU A 14 -24.85 30.43 -23.17
C LEU A 14 -25.70 31.09 -24.26
N VAL A 15 -25.72 32.43 -24.26
CA VAL A 15 -26.23 33.18 -25.41
C VAL A 15 -25.49 32.65 -26.64
N PRO A 16 -26.18 32.14 -27.67
CA PRO A 16 -25.52 31.71 -28.89
C PRO A 16 -24.71 32.90 -29.41
N VAL A 17 -23.39 32.79 -29.41
CA VAL A 17 -22.54 33.85 -29.95
C VAL A 17 -22.81 33.86 -31.44
N ASP A 18 -23.36 34.97 -31.93
CA ASP A 18 -23.63 35.20 -33.35
C ASP A 18 -22.32 34.94 -34.14
N ASP A 19 -22.38 34.16 -35.22
CA ASP A 19 -21.22 33.84 -36.04
C ASP A 19 -20.51 35.12 -36.52
N ALA A 20 -21.28 36.20 -36.72
CA ALA A 20 -20.74 37.51 -37.05
C ALA A 20 -19.92 38.16 -35.92
N GLU A 21 -20.28 37.91 -34.66
CA GLU A 21 -19.54 38.39 -33.49
C GLU A 21 -18.27 37.57 -33.26
N GLN A 22 -18.33 36.25 -33.44
CA GLN A 22 -17.13 35.39 -33.42
C GLN A 22 -16.11 35.83 -34.46
N GLN A 23 -16.57 36.14 -35.67
CA GLN A 23 -15.71 36.61 -36.76
C GLN A 23 -15.06 37.97 -36.44
N LEU A 24 -15.77 38.89 -35.78
CA LEU A 24 -15.21 40.19 -35.36
C LEU A 24 -14.21 40.04 -34.19
N VAL A 25 -14.46 39.12 -33.27
CA VAL A 25 -13.51 38.80 -32.19
C VAL A 25 -12.23 38.20 -32.77
N ALA A 26 -12.36 37.23 -33.69
CA ALA A 26 -11.24 36.62 -34.39
C ALA A 26 -10.46 37.64 -35.27
N TYR A 27 -11.13 38.70 -35.73
CA TYR A 27 -10.47 39.80 -36.42
C TYR A 27 -9.64 40.65 -35.45
N LEU A 28 -10.14 40.90 -34.23
CA LEU A 28 -9.47 41.70 -33.21
C LEU A 28 -8.26 41.00 -32.57
N ASP A 29 -8.33 39.69 -32.34
CA ASP A 29 -7.21 38.90 -31.81
C ASP A 29 -6.17 38.51 -32.89
N GLY A 30 -6.53 38.64 -34.17
CA GLY A 30 -5.67 38.34 -35.31
C GLY A 30 -5.69 36.87 -35.75
N GLU A 31 -6.63 36.06 -35.28
CA GLU A 31 -6.75 34.63 -35.58
C GLU A 31 -7.43 34.32 -36.93
N LEU A 32 -7.90 35.34 -37.67
CA LEU A 32 -8.44 35.14 -39.02
C LEU A 32 -7.36 34.77 -40.05
N THR A 33 -7.74 33.88 -40.98
CA THR A 33 -6.96 33.62 -42.20
C THR A 33 -6.91 34.85 -43.11
N ASP A 34 -5.99 34.88 -44.07
CA ASP A 34 -5.86 36.02 -44.99
C ASP A 34 -7.12 36.24 -45.85
N ASP A 35 -7.73 35.15 -46.32
CA ASP A 35 -8.97 35.22 -47.12
C ASP A 35 -10.16 35.72 -46.27
N ASP A 36 -10.28 35.23 -45.03
CA ASP A 36 -11.35 35.64 -44.11
C ASP A 36 -11.18 37.11 -43.69
N ARG A 37 -9.94 37.56 -43.48
CA ARG A 37 -9.63 38.96 -43.12
C ARG A 37 -10.06 39.91 -44.23
N ILE A 38 -9.74 39.58 -45.50
CA ILE A 38 -10.17 40.38 -46.66
C ILE A 38 -11.70 40.45 -46.74
N ALA A 39 -12.40 39.34 -46.48
CA ALA A 39 -13.85 39.30 -46.48
C ALA A 39 -14.46 40.18 -45.36
N VAL A 40 -13.87 40.14 -44.16
CA VAL A 40 -14.27 40.99 -43.03
C VAL A 40 -14.02 42.46 -43.32
N GLU A 41 -12.87 42.82 -43.85
CA GLU A 41 -12.54 44.21 -44.22
C GLU A 41 -13.48 44.76 -45.30
N ALA A 42 -13.78 43.97 -46.32
CA ALA A 42 -14.75 44.33 -47.35
C ALA A 42 -16.14 44.56 -46.75
N ARG A 43 -16.56 43.71 -45.81
CA ARG A 43 -17.84 43.86 -45.10
C ARG A 43 -17.84 45.09 -44.18
N LEU A 44 -16.75 45.36 -43.46
CA LEU A 44 -16.58 46.56 -42.64
C LEU A 44 -16.64 47.85 -43.48
N ALA A 45 -16.27 47.82 -44.76
CA ALA A 45 -16.37 48.98 -45.63
C ALA A 45 -17.83 49.34 -46.01
N ASP A 46 -18.70 48.35 -46.14
CA ASP A 46 -20.08 48.54 -46.64
C ASP A 46 -21.14 48.52 -45.52
N ASP A 47 -20.92 47.75 -44.45
CA ASP A 47 -21.90 47.49 -43.39
C ASP A 47 -21.67 48.38 -42.16
N PHE A 48 -22.60 49.33 -41.94
CA PHE A 48 -22.55 50.23 -40.78
C PHE A 48 -22.78 49.51 -39.45
N ASP A 49 -23.73 48.57 -39.39
CA ASP A 49 -24.05 47.86 -38.16
C ASP A 49 -22.90 46.94 -37.74
N TYR A 50 -22.23 46.33 -38.73
CA TYR A 50 -21.03 45.51 -38.50
C TYR A 50 -19.86 46.32 -37.94
N ARG A 51 -19.63 47.55 -38.45
CA ARG A 51 -18.66 48.50 -37.86
C ARG A 51 -19.03 48.89 -36.43
N GLN A 52 -20.30 49.15 -36.16
CA GLN A 52 -20.74 49.54 -34.81
C GLN A 52 -20.53 48.40 -33.80
N ARG A 53 -20.70 47.14 -34.23
CA ARG A 53 -20.39 45.96 -33.41
C ARG A 53 -18.89 45.86 -33.10
N LEU A 54 -18.03 46.04 -34.10
CA LEU A 54 -16.57 46.06 -33.90
C LEU A 54 -16.15 47.14 -32.89
N GLN A 55 -16.65 48.38 -33.04
CA GLN A 55 -16.37 49.48 -32.12
C GLN A 55 -16.84 49.21 -30.68
N ARG A 56 -17.90 48.42 -30.51
CA ARG A 56 -18.38 48.02 -29.17
C ARG A 56 -17.42 47.03 -28.53
N LEU A 57 -16.93 46.06 -29.30
CA LEU A 57 -15.94 45.08 -28.84
C LEU A 57 -14.62 45.77 -28.48
N GLU A 58 -14.09 46.65 -29.34
CA GLU A 58 -12.89 47.45 -29.08
C GLU A 58 -13.02 48.24 -27.76
N ARG A 59 -14.13 48.94 -27.56
CA ARG A 59 -14.37 49.70 -26.32
C ARG A 59 -14.40 48.80 -25.08
N ALA A 60 -14.95 47.60 -25.19
CA ALA A 60 -14.96 46.66 -24.07
C ALA A 60 -13.54 46.21 -23.70
N TRP A 61 -12.69 45.96 -24.71
CA TRP A 61 -11.27 45.66 -24.50
C TRP A 61 -10.51 46.85 -23.89
N ASP A 62 -10.72 48.06 -24.40
CA ASP A 62 -10.13 49.28 -23.82
C ASP A 62 -10.50 49.43 -22.33
N MET A 63 -11.73 49.09 -21.95
CA MET A 63 -12.16 49.10 -20.55
C MET A 63 -11.42 48.06 -19.70
N LEU A 64 -11.12 46.88 -20.25
CA LEU A 64 -10.31 45.87 -19.53
C LEU A 64 -8.89 46.37 -19.26
N ASP A 65 -8.32 47.16 -20.17
CA ASP A 65 -7.00 47.79 -19.96
C ASP A 65 -7.01 48.84 -18.85
N THR A 66 -8.17 49.42 -18.54
CA THR A 66 -8.31 50.34 -17.39
C THR A 66 -8.39 49.65 -16.04
N LEU A 67 -8.45 48.30 -16.00
CA LEU A 67 -8.56 47.58 -14.75
C LEU A 67 -7.31 47.79 -13.89
N PRO A 68 -7.48 48.08 -12.59
CA PRO A 68 -6.35 48.28 -11.69
C PRO A 68 -5.54 46.99 -11.60
N ARG A 69 -4.23 47.11 -11.86
CA ARG A 69 -3.29 46.01 -11.64
C ARG A 69 -3.09 45.85 -10.14
N VAL A 70 -3.64 44.78 -9.58
CA VAL A 70 -3.38 44.41 -8.19
C VAL A 70 -2.01 43.76 -8.14
N GLU A 71 -1.02 44.46 -7.60
CA GLU A 71 0.26 43.83 -7.26
C GLU A 71 0.03 42.87 -6.08
N ALA A 72 0.47 41.63 -6.24
CA ALA A 72 0.39 40.65 -5.17
C ALA A 72 1.24 41.15 -3.99
N SER A 73 0.65 41.21 -2.79
CA SER A 73 1.41 41.58 -1.59
C SER A 73 2.45 40.51 -1.28
N GLU A 74 3.57 40.90 -0.67
CA GLU A 74 4.60 39.95 -0.23
C GLU A 74 4.01 38.86 0.69
N SER A 75 2.98 39.20 1.46
CA SER A 75 2.24 38.25 2.31
C SER A 75 1.52 37.16 1.50
N PHE A 76 0.95 37.48 0.34
CA PHE A 76 0.30 36.49 -0.53
C PHE A 76 1.32 35.47 -1.09
N VAL A 77 2.48 35.96 -1.50
CA VAL A 77 3.59 35.12 -1.97
C VAL A 77 4.08 34.22 -0.84
N HIS A 78 4.32 34.79 0.35
CA HIS A 78 4.75 34.03 1.52
C HIS A 78 3.73 32.94 1.88
N THR A 79 2.45 33.28 1.93
CA THR A 79 1.37 32.33 2.26
C THR A 79 1.29 31.19 1.24
N THR A 80 1.52 31.48 -0.04
CA THR A 80 1.51 30.44 -1.09
C THR A 80 2.72 29.50 -0.94
N VAL A 81 3.91 30.06 -0.71
CA VAL A 81 5.12 29.26 -0.47
C VAL A 81 4.97 28.40 0.80
N GLU A 82 4.41 28.98 1.86
CA GLU A 82 4.12 28.29 3.10
C GLU A 82 3.12 27.14 2.88
N MET A 83 2.02 27.39 2.17
CA MET A 83 1.03 26.35 1.83
C MET A 83 1.66 25.19 1.05
N ILE A 84 2.51 25.48 0.06
CA ILE A 84 3.23 24.45 -0.71
C ILE A 84 4.18 23.67 0.21
N SER A 85 4.90 24.36 1.10
CA SER A 85 5.83 23.72 2.03
C SER A 85 5.11 22.78 3.01
N VAL A 86 3.94 23.18 3.52
CA VAL A 86 3.10 22.39 4.43
C VAL A 86 2.50 21.18 3.70
N ALA A 87 2.05 21.35 2.46
CA ALA A 87 1.55 20.23 1.66
C ALA A 87 2.65 19.19 1.39
N ALA A 88 3.87 19.64 1.07
CA ALA A 88 5.01 18.75 0.85
C ALA A 88 5.43 18.00 2.13
N SER A 89 5.42 18.67 3.30
CA SER A 89 5.75 18.01 4.56
C SER A 89 4.71 16.98 4.98
N GLN A 90 3.41 17.26 4.78
CA GLN A 90 2.33 16.31 5.05
C GLN A 90 2.43 15.05 4.17
N GLU A 91 2.77 15.20 2.88
CA GLU A 91 3.00 14.05 2.00
C GLU A 91 4.15 13.16 2.52
N LEU A 92 5.25 13.77 2.94
CA LEU A 92 6.39 13.03 3.51
C LEU A 92 6.05 12.32 4.84
N GLU A 93 5.26 12.95 5.71
CA GLU A 93 4.80 12.34 6.97
C GLU A 93 3.92 11.11 6.69
N THR A 94 2.98 11.20 5.75
CA THR A 94 2.11 10.06 5.39
C THR A 94 2.89 8.86 4.83
N ILE A 95 3.94 9.13 4.04
CA ILE A 95 4.83 8.07 3.51
C ILE A 95 5.66 7.44 4.64
N GLN A 96 6.18 8.24 5.58
CA GLN A 96 6.98 7.76 6.70
C GLN A 96 6.17 6.89 7.67
N ASP A 97 4.95 7.31 8.03
CA ASP A 97 4.07 6.54 8.93
C ASP A 97 3.68 5.18 8.34
N GLN A 98 3.41 5.12 7.03
CA GLN A 98 3.14 3.86 6.34
C GLN A 98 4.37 2.94 6.32
N GLN A 99 5.57 3.48 6.11
CA GLN A 99 6.80 2.68 6.14
C GLN A 99 7.13 2.16 7.55
N GLN A 100 6.97 3.00 8.59
CA GLN A 100 7.26 2.64 9.96
C GLN A 100 6.31 1.53 10.46
N SER A 101 5.00 1.68 10.22
CA SER A 101 4.02 0.65 10.58
C SER A 101 4.25 -0.67 9.84
N ARG A 102 4.69 -0.63 8.58
CA ARG A 102 5.08 -1.83 7.82
C ARG A 102 6.31 -2.52 8.42
N LYS A 103 7.33 -1.76 8.82
CA LYS A 103 8.54 -2.32 9.46
C LYS A 103 8.21 -3.02 10.77
N TRP A 104 7.40 -2.40 11.64
CA TRP A 104 6.98 -3.01 12.90
C TRP A 104 6.11 -4.26 12.71
N ARG A 105 5.22 -4.25 11.70
CA ARG A 105 4.44 -5.45 11.34
C ARG A 105 5.32 -6.59 10.84
N VAL A 106 6.28 -6.31 9.95
CA VAL A 106 7.22 -7.33 9.46
C VAL A 106 8.04 -7.88 10.63
N LEU A 107 8.56 -7.02 11.50
CA LEU A 107 9.35 -7.43 12.66
C LEU A 107 8.51 -8.31 13.62
N ALA A 108 7.27 -7.93 13.91
CA ALA A 108 6.34 -8.72 14.71
C ALA A 108 6.03 -10.09 14.08
N ILE A 109 5.79 -10.14 12.75
CA ILE A 109 5.56 -11.40 12.02
C ILE A 109 6.81 -12.28 12.07
N THR A 110 8.00 -11.73 11.85
CA THR A 110 9.25 -12.52 11.90
C THR A 110 9.50 -13.09 13.30
N LEU A 111 9.22 -12.32 14.35
CA LEU A 111 9.37 -12.78 15.72
C LEU A 111 8.36 -13.88 16.06
N ALA A 112 7.09 -13.71 15.65
CA ALA A 112 6.05 -14.72 15.82
C ALA A 112 6.37 -16.01 15.06
N ALA A 113 6.84 -15.91 13.81
CA ALA A 113 7.22 -17.06 13.00
C ALA A 113 8.40 -17.83 13.63
N SER A 114 9.40 -17.11 14.16
CA SER A 114 10.53 -17.72 14.88
C SER A 114 10.07 -18.47 16.12
N LEU A 115 9.11 -17.93 16.88
CA LEU A 115 8.53 -18.57 18.05
C LEU A 115 7.77 -19.86 17.68
N VAL A 116 6.94 -19.80 16.63
CA VAL A 116 6.21 -20.97 16.13
C VAL A 116 7.17 -22.06 15.68
N ALA A 117 8.24 -21.71 14.95
CA ALA A 117 9.26 -22.67 14.52
C ALA A 117 9.99 -23.33 15.72
N ALA A 118 10.30 -22.56 16.76
CA ALA A 118 10.93 -23.10 17.97
C ALA A 118 10.02 -24.08 18.71
N VAL A 119 8.73 -23.75 18.87
CA VAL A 119 7.75 -24.64 19.52
C VAL A 119 7.52 -25.90 18.70
N ALA A 120 7.37 -25.78 17.38
CA ALA A 120 7.20 -26.93 16.49
C ALA A 120 8.43 -27.83 16.49
N GLY A 121 9.64 -27.26 16.45
CA GLY A 121 10.90 -28.01 16.54
C GLY A 121 11.04 -28.75 17.87
N PHE A 122 10.74 -28.09 18.99
CA PHE A 122 10.75 -28.72 20.31
C PHE A 122 9.71 -29.85 20.43
N GLY A 123 8.51 -29.65 19.88
CA GLY A 123 7.47 -30.68 19.81
C GLY A 123 7.90 -31.90 18.99
N TRP A 124 8.55 -31.67 17.85
CA TRP A 124 9.05 -32.74 16.98
C TRP A 124 10.14 -33.57 17.65
N ILE A 125 11.11 -32.91 18.28
CA ILE A 125 12.21 -33.56 19.01
C ILE A 125 11.67 -34.34 20.21
N SER A 126 10.77 -33.74 21.00
CA SER A 126 10.22 -34.40 22.19
C SER A 126 9.36 -35.63 21.83
N TYR A 127 8.60 -35.58 20.74
CA TYR A 127 7.87 -36.74 20.23
C TYR A 127 8.81 -37.86 19.77
N SER A 128 9.84 -37.54 18.99
CA SER A 128 10.83 -38.52 18.51
C SER A 128 11.62 -39.16 19.65
N ALA A 129 12.13 -38.34 20.57
CA ALA A 129 12.95 -38.80 21.70
C ALA A 129 12.18 -39.70 22.68
N SER A 130 10.85 -39.58 22.75
CA SER A 130 10.04 -40.45 23.60
C SER A 130 10.09 -41.93 23.17
N SER A 131 10.26 -42.19 21.86
CA SER A 131 10.36 -43.56 21.34
C SER A 131 11.74 -44.19 21.56
N GLU A 132 12.81 -43.42 21.38
CA GLU A 132 14.19 -43.88 21.67
C GLU A 132 14.43 -44.04 23.17
N ASN A 133 13.91 -43.13 24.00
CA ASN A 133 14.05 -43.25 25.46
C ASN A 133 13.36 -44.49 26.01
N GLN A 134 12.25 -44.94 25.40
CA GLN A 134 11.60 -46.19 25.81
C GLN A 134 12.47 -47.41 25.51
N GLN A 135 13.21 -47.41 24.39
CA GLN A 135 14.19 -48.47 24.10
C GLN A 135 15.33 -48.46 25.13
N LEU A 136 15.88 -47.29 25.45
CA LEU A 136 16.95 -47.16 26.46
C LEU A 136 16.51 -47.60 27.86
N LEU A 137 15.25 -47.37 28.23
CA LEU A 137 14.69 -47.84 29.51
C LEU A 137 14.43 -49.36 29.51
N THR A 138 14.06 -49.93 28.35
CA THR A 138 13.86 -51.38 28.20
C THR A 138 15.20 -52.12 28.21
N GLU A 139 16.26 -51.50 27.67
CA GLU A 139 17.61 -52.04 27.60
C GLU A 139 18.48 -51.71 28.83
N LEU A 140 18.02 -50.80 29.70
CA LEU A 140 18.72 -50.42 30.94
C LEU A 140 19.09 -51.63 31.82
N PRO A 141 18.20 -52.63 32.05
CA PRO A 141 18.52 -53.80 32.86
C PRO A 141 19.60 -54.70 32.24
N LEU A 142 19.73 -54.66 30.90
CA LEU A 142 20.73 -55.42 30.15
C LEU A 142 22.12 -54.78 30.27
N ILE A 143 22.19 -53.45 30.18
CA ILE A 143 23.43 -52.67 30.29
C ILE A 143 23.94 -52.65 31.73
N GLU A 144 23.06 -52.49 32.73
CA GLU A 144 23.43 -52.49 34.14
C GLU A 144 24.07 -53.81 34.59
N ASN A 145 23.61 -54.93 34.02
CA ASN A 145 24.12 -56.26 34.34
C ASN A 145 25.10 -56.79 33.29
N MET A 146 25.64 -55.94 32.41
CA MET A 146 26.51 -56.35 31.31
C MET A 146 27.75 -57.13 31.80
N ASP A 147 28.33 -56.72 32.94
CA ASP A 147 29.45 -57.43 33.59
C ASP A 147 29.09 -58.85 34.07
N LYS A 148 27.81 -59.12 34.33
CA LYS A 148 27.33 -60.46 34.73
C LYS A 148 27.11 -61.34 33.50
N TYR A 149 26.59 -60.76 32.43
CA TYR A 149 26.37 -61.49 31.17
C TYR A 149 27.68 -61.79 30.43
N GLN A 150 28.68 -60.92 30.51
CA GLN A 150 29.97 -61.11 29.85
C GLN A 150 30.86 -62.19 30.49
N LYS A 151 30.54 -62.61 31.73
CA LYS A 151 31.23 -63.72 32.42
C LYS A 151 30.77 -65.10 31.96
N VAL A 152 29.72 -65.15 31.14
CA VAL A 152 29.18 -66.39 30.60
C VAL A 152 29.60 -66.45 29.14
N ASP A 153 30.68 -67.18 28.86
CA ASP A 153 31.31 -67.20 27.54
C ASP A 153 30.45 -67.88 26.45
N GLU A 154 29.52 -68.78 26.81
CA GLU A 154 28.75 -69.55 25.83
C GLU A 154 27.25 -69.64 26.18
N VAL A 155 26.41 -69.44 25.16
CA VAL A 155 24.94 -69.55 25.25
C VAL A 155 24.52 -70.97 25.65
N GLU A 156 25.29 -71.98 25.23
CA GLU A 156 25.04 -73.40 25.53
C GLU A 156 25.07 -73.69 27.04
N PHE A 157 25.92 -72.99 27.80
CA PHE A 157 25.98 -73.09 29.26
C PHE A 157 24.71 -72.56 29.94
N LEU A 158 24.15 -71.44 29.45
CA LEU A 158 22.89 -70.90 29.95
C LEU A 158 21.70 -71.83 29.66
N GLU A 159 21.71 -72.49 28.50
CA GLU A 159 20.69 -73.49 28.18
C GLU A 159 20.78 -74.73 29.07
N GLN A 160 22.00 -75.15 29.41
CA GLN A 160 22.24 -76.28 30.30
C GLN A 160 21.80 -75.97 31.73
N LEU A 161 22.09 -74.77 32.25
CA LEU A 161 21.64 -74.31 33.57
C LEU A 161 20.12 -74.20 33.68
N ARG A 162 19.45 -73.81 32.57
CA ARG A 162 17.99 -73.79 32.47
C ARG A 162 17.39 -75.19 32.46
N ASN A 163 18.02 -76.12 31.75
CA ASN A 163 17.60 -77.52 31.72
C ASN A 163 17.81 -78.22 33.08
N GLU A 164 18.77 -77.76 33.90
CA GLU A 164 18.97 -78.22 35.28
C GLU A 164 18.06 -77.54 36.31
N GLY A 165 17.20 -76.59 35.90
CA GLY A 165 16.19 -75.97 36.76
C GLY A 165 16.73 -74.98 37.79
N LEU A 166 17.96 -74.49 37.61
CA LEU A 166 18.66 -73.60 38.56
C LEU A 166 18.25 -72.13 38.46
N PHE A 167 17.49 -71.74 37.44
CA PHE A 167 16.83 -70.44 37.41
C PHE A 167 15.51 -70.53 38.18
N VAL A 168 15.58 -70.30 39.49
CA VAL A 168 14.37 -70.04 40.28
C VAL A 168 13.87 -68.67 39.87
N SER A 169 12.79 -68.62 39.09
CA SER A 169 12.02 -67.39 38.96
C SER A 169 11.44 -67.12 40.34
N GLU A 170 12.01 -66.15 41.06
CA GLU A 170 11.33 -65.54 42.18
C GLU A 170 10.08 -64.89 41.59
N VAL A 171 8.96 -65.58 41.74
CA VAL A 171 7.62 -65.08 41.42
C VAL A 171 7.39 -63.97 42.43
N ASP A 172 7.56 -62.72 41.97
CA ASP A 172 7.12 -61.54 42.68
C ASP A 172 5.58 -61.58 42.70
N ASP A 173 5.04 -62.16 43.77
CA ASP A 173 3.62 -62.06 44.11
C ASP A 173 3.31 -60.59 44.38
N GLY A 174 2.62 -59.98 43.41
CA GLY A 174 2.18 -58.60 43.53
C GLY A 174 1.34 -58.35 44.79
N ALA A 175 1.68 -57.27 45.49
CA ALA A 175 0.78 -56.48 46.33
C ALA A 175 1.33 -55.04 46.49
#